data_AF-A0A2L0TX42-F1
#
_entry.id   AF-A0A2L0TX42-F1
#
_cell.length_a   1.000
_cell.length_b   1.000
_cell.length_c   1.000
_cell.angle_alpha   90.00
_cell.angle_beta   90.00
_cell.angle_gamma   90.00
#
_symmetry.space_group_name_H-M   'P 1'
#
loop_
_entity.id
_entity.type
_entity.pdbx_description
1 polymer ?
#
loop_
_entity_poly.entity_id
_entity_poly.type
_entity_poly.pdbx_seq_one_letter_code
_entity_poly.pdbx_strand_id
1 'polypeptide(L)' 'MNNNEPKLIKTKALLKQLGISRSTLYRWIKEHKFPPPHNKGFYSTAEVRGWISRQDSST' A
#
# COMPACT_ATOMS: atom_id res chain seq x y z
N MET A 1 20.55 -7.55 -5.65
CA MET A 1 19.10 -7.32 -5.39
C MET A 1 18.53 -8.52 -4.65
N ASN A 2 18.12 -8.36 -3.39
CA ASN A 2 17.52 -9.46 -2.61
C ASN A 2 16.09 -9.72 -3.09
N ASN A 3 15.90 -10.77 -3.90
CA ASN A 3 14.63 -11.16 -4.54
C ASN A 3 13.59 -11.78 -3.58
N ASN A 4 13.69 -11.52 -2.27
CA ASN A 4 12.88 -12.19 -1.25
C ASN A 4 11.91 -11.26 -0.53
N GLU A 5 11.51 -10.15 -1.17
CA GLU A 5 10.37 -9.38 -0.67
C GLU A 5 9.08 -10.15 -0.96
N PRO A 6 8.17 -10.29 0.02
CA PRO A 6 6.88 -10.91 -0.24
C PRO A 6 6.20 -10.12 -1.34
N LYS A 7 5.82 -10.81 -2.44
CA LYS A 7 5.14 -10.18 -3.59
C LYS A 7 3.85 -9.46 -3.18
N LEU A 8 3.27 -9.87 -2.05
CA LEU A 8 2.02 -9.34 -1.51
C LEU A 8 2.16 -8.95 -0.03
N ILE A 9 1.62 -7.78 0.32
CA ILE A 9 1.46 -7.31 1.69
C ILE A 9 0.00 -7.45 2.13
N LYS A 10 -0.21 -8.02 3.32
CA LYS A 10 -1.54 -8.12 3.95
C LYS A 10 -2.00 -6.75 4.43
N THR A 11 -3.31 -6.48 4.40
CA THR A 11 -3.90 -5.22 4.89
C THR A 11 -3.39 -4.85 6.29
N LYS A 12 -3.33 -5.79 7.24
CA LYS A 12 -2.88 -5.49 8.61
C LYS A 12 -1.44 -4.98 8.66
N ALA A 13 -0.55 -5.58 7.87
CA ALA A 13 0.85 -5.14 7.78
C ALA A 13 0.96 -3.79 7.07
N LEU A 14 0.19 -3.60 5.99
CA LEU A 14 0.13 -2.35 5.25
C LEU A 14 -0.34 -1.18 6.13
N LEU A 15 -1.40 -1.36 6.90
CA LEU A 15 -1.92 -0.35 7.83
C LEU A 15 -0.88 0.02 8.88
N LYS A 16 -0.16 -0.96 9.42
CA LYS A 16 0.93 -0.73 10.38
C LYS A 16 2.09 0.05 9.73
N GLN A 17 2.45 -0.29 8.50
CA GLN A 17 3.52 0.37 7.76
C GLN A 17 3.18 1.83 7.43
N LEU A 18 1.93 2.11 7.06
CA LEU A 18 1.46 3.45 6.73
C LEU A 18 1.06 4.28 7.96
N GLY A 19 0.91 3.65 9.14
CA GLY A 19 0.45 4.32 10.35
C GLY A 19 -1.00 4.83 10.28
N ILE A 20 -1.85 4.22 9.43
CA ILE A 20 -3.22 4.67 9.19
C ILE A 20 -4.27 3.66 9.63
N SER A 21 -5.49 4.17 9.83
CA SER A 21 -6.66 3.32 10.07
C SER A 21 -7.13 2.62 8.79
N ARG A 22 -7.86 1.51 8.97
CA ARG A 22 -8.51 0.80 7.87
C ARG A 22 -9.45 1.71 7.08
N SER A 23 -10.24 2.53 7.75
CA SER A 23 -11.17 3.48 7.13
C SER A 23 -10.45 4.51 6.25
N THR A 24 -9.29 5.00 6.71
CA THR A 24 -8.43 5.91 5.92
C THR A 24 -7.96 5.24 4.63
N LEU A 25 -7.49 3.99 4.72
CA LEU A 25 -7.04 3.23 3.55
C LEU A 25 -8.17 3.04 2.53
N TYR A 26 -9.36 2.60 2.96
CA TYR A 26 -10.49 2.43 2.06
C TYR A 26 -10.98 3.74 1.45
N ARG A 27 -10.93 4.84 2.21
CA ARG A 27 -11.23 6.17 1.68
C ARG A 27 -10.25 6.54 0.57
N TRP A 28 -8.95 6.36 0.75
CA TRP A 28 -7.97 6.62 -0.30
C TRP A 28 -8.15 5.74 -1.53
N ILE A 29 -8.52 4.47 -1.35
CA ILE A 29 -8.86 3.58 -2.47
C ILE A 29 -10.08 4.12 -3.23
N LYS A 30 -11.14 4.53 -2.52
CA LYS A 30 -12.35 5.13 -3.12
C LYS A 30 -12.07 6.44 -3.85
N GLU A 31 -11.14 7.25 -3.32
CA GLU A 31 -10.69 8.50 -3.94
C GLU A 31 -9.65 8.29 -5.05
N HIS A 32 -9.34 7.05 -5.44
CA HIS A 32 -8.28 6.70 -6.40
C HIS A 32 -6.88 7.23 -6.02
N LYS A 33 -6.69 7.55 -4.73
CA LYS A 33 -5.43 8.04 -4.16
C LYS A 33 -4.50 6.91 -3.77
N PHE A 34 -4.96 5.67 -3.64
CA PHE A 34 -4.14 4.52 -3.23
C PHE A 34 -4.46 3.27 -4.08
N PRO A 35 -3.48 2.42 -4.41
CA PRO A 35 -3.71 1.23 -5.23
C PRO A 35 -4.72 0.27 -4.58
N PRO A 36 -5.70 -0.26 -5.34
CA PRO A 36 -6.66 -1.22 -4.83
C PRO A 36 -5.97 -2.56 -4.49
N PRO A 37 -6.57 -3.37 -3.59
CA PRO A 37 -6.05 -4.70 -3.30
C PRO A 37 -6.21 -5.64 -4.50
N HIS A 38 -5.20 -6.48 -4.75
CA HIS A 38 -5.22 -7.52 -5.78
C HIS A 38 -6.14 -8.69 -5.44
N ASN A 39 -6.28 -9.00 -4.15
CA ASN A 39 -7.11 -10.08 -3.62
C ASN A 39 -7.68 -9.68 -2.26
N LYS A 40 -8.53 -10.51 -1.63
CA LYS A 40 -9.18 -10.28 -0.31
C LYS A 40 -8.20 -9.80 0.80
N GLY A 41 -7.83 -8.53 0.79
CA GLY A 41 -6.88 -7.89 1.71
C GLY A 41 -5.39 -8.07 1.39
N PHE A 42 -5.00 -8.30 0.13
CA PHE A 42 -3.60 -8.38 -0.29
C PHE A 42 -3.27 -7.29 -1.32
N TYR A 43 -2.15 -6.60 -1.13
CA TYR A 43 -1.67 -5.52 -2.00
C TYR A 43 -0.31 -5.89 -2.58
N SER A 44 -0.01 -5.44 -3.80
CA SER A 44 1.32 -5.62 -4.38
C SER A 44 2.34 -4.75 -3.64
N THR A 45 3.40 -5.37 -3.13
CA THR A 45 4.48 -4.62 -2.45
C THR A 45 5.13 -3.59 -3.38
N ALA A 46 5.23 -3.91 -4.68
CA ALA A 46 5.77 -2.99 -5.68
C ALA A 46 4.91 -1.74 -5.88
N GLU A 47 3.58 -1.91 -5.95
CA GLU A 47 2.66 -0.77 -6.12
C GLU A 47 2.61 0.11 -4.87
N VAL A 48 2.61 -0.50 -3.68
CA VAL A 48 2.65 0.22 -2.42
C VAL A 48 3.94 1.03 -2.30
N ARG A 49 5.10 0.42 -2.59
CA ARG A 49 6.39 1.13 -2.60
C ARG A 49 6.39 2.28 -3.61
N GLY A 50 5.93 2.04 -4.84
CA GLY A 50 5.82 3.08 -5.85
C GLY A 50 4.90 4.23 -5.44
N TRP A 51 3.82 3.93 -4.71
CA TRP A 51 2.96 4.97 -4.14
C TRP A 51 3.67 5.79 -3.06
N ILE A 52 4.36 5.13 -2.12
CA ILE A 52 5.12 5.81 -1.05
C ILE A 52 6.17 6.74 -1.66
N SER A 53 6.95 6.27 -2.64
CA SER A 53 7.96 7.08 -3.32
C SER A 53 7.37 8.31 -4.01
N ARG A 54 6.18 8.21 -4.61
CA ARG A 54 5.49 9.36 -5.22
C ARG A 54 5.07 10.41 -4.20
N GLN A 55 4.70 10.02 -2.99
CA GLN A 55 4.35 10.97 -1.92
C GLN A 55 5.58 11.73 -1.41
N ASP A 56 6.71 11.03 -1.29
CA ASP A 56 7.99 11.60 -0.83
C ASP A 56 8.59 12.61 -1.83
N SER A 57 8.36 12.37 -3.13
CA SER A 57 8.87 13.22 -4.23
C SER A 57 8.10 14.53 -4.44
N SER A 58 7.16 14.90 -3.55
CA SER A 58 6.42 16.17 -3.60
C SER A 58 7.09 17.29 -2.78
N THR A 59 8.39 17.18 -2.52
CA THR A 59 9.19 18.19 -1.81
C THR A 59 9.77 19.21 -2.77
#